data_AF-A0A8C4YBU5-F1
#
_entry.id   AF-A0A8C4YBU5-F1
#
_cell.length_a   1.000
_cell.length_b   1.000
_cell.length_c   1.000
_cell.angle_alpha   90.00
_cell.angle_beta   90.00
_cell.angle_gamma   90.00
#
_symmetry.space_group_name_H-M   'P 1'
#
loop_
_entity.id
_entity.type
_entity.pdbx_description
1 polymer ?
#
loop_
_entity_poly.entity_id
_entity_poly.type
_entity_poly.pdbx_seq_one_letter_code
_entity_poly.pdbx_strand_id
1 'polypeptide(L)'
;RCLPENFLKGCKWAPDGSCLLTNSADNTLRIYNLPPELFGQEWGAMAEMSPVLRMAEGDTVYDYCWFPLMSSADPPTCFFASSSRDNPVHVWDAFCGDLRATFRSYNHLDELTAAHSLCFTPDGSQLFCGFDKTVRVFETERPGRVCESRPTFVKKQGQSGIISCIAFSPAQPLYACASYSRTVGLYSRAEGTALAMLQGHRGGVTHALFSPDGTRLFTGGRKDPEILSWDLRQPGRVLFSMHRSVATNQRLYFDLEPSGRFLLSGTTEGLVSVWDTAQPPNGDPEPVLEPLLQFQALRDCVNGISLHPSLPLLASASGQREFPEPWDSAEEDEEGGPGPPQRPARGQNCLQLWWCGESGGHHPAP
;
A
#
# COMPACT_ATOMS: atom_id res chain seq x y z
N ARG A 1 -18.72 9.62 22.10
CA ARG A 1 -17.50 8.92 22.59
C ARG A 1 -16.53 8.89 21.41
N CYS A 2 -15.57 9.81 21.37
CA CYS A 2 -14.57 9.89 20.29
C CYS A 2 -13.72 8.62 20.31
N LEU A 3 -13.66 7.88 19.21
CA LEU A 3 -12.76 6.75 19.02
C LEU A 3 -11.34 7.31 18.86
N PRO A 4 -10.43 7.14 19.84
CA PRO A 4 -9.07 7.69 19.76
C PRO A 4 -8.19 6.97 18.73
N GLU A 5 -8.67 5.88 18.12
CA GLU A 5 -7.87 4.98 17.27
C GLU A 5 -8.37 4.89 15.81
N ASN A 6 -9.08 5.89 15.27
CA ASN A 6 -9.43 5.88 13.85
C ASN A 6 -8.35 6.54 12.98
N PHE A 7 -7.36 5.75 12.59
CA PHE A 7 -6.22 6.19 11.77
C PHE A 7 -6.28 5.60 10.35
N LEU A 8 -5.68 6.26 9.36
CA LEU A 8 -5.66 5.77 7.96
C LEU A 8 -4.70 4.60 7.81
N LYS A 9 -4.93 3.72 6.84
CA LYS A 9 -4.11 2.54 6.52
C LYS A 9 -3.67 2.58 5.05
N GLY A 10 -3.27 3.76 4.59
CA GLY A 10 -2.84 4.03 3.22
C GLY A 10 -3.84 4.87 2.42
N CYS A 11 -3.35 5.35 1.28
CA CYS A 11 -4.11 6.05 0.25
C CYS A 11 -3.63 5.61 -1.14
N LYS A 12 -4.52 5.60 -2.13
CA LYS A 12 -4.20 5.28 -3.54
C LYS A 12 -5.02 6.15 -4.49
N TRP A 13 -4.36 6.76 -5.47
CA TRP A 13 -5.03 7.42 -6.59
C TRP A 13 -5.79 6.42 -7.44
N ALA A 14 -6.94 6.85 -7.96
CA ALA A 14 -7.58 6.22 -9.09
C ALA A 14 -6.61 6.19 -10.29
N PRO A 15 -6.64 5.16 -11.15
CA PRO A 15 -5.76 5.06 -12.32
C PRO A 15 -5.83 6.25 -13.28
N ASP A 16 -7.00 6.89 -13.40
CA ASP A 16 -7.19 8.10 -14.20
C ASP A 16 -6.85 9.41 -13.45
N GLY A 17 -6.57 9.33 -12.15
CA GLY A 17 -6.29 10.47 -11.27
C GLY A 17 -7.51 11.25 -10.79
N SER A 18 -8.74 10.80 -11.08
CA SER A 18 -9.96 11.56 -10.78
C SER A 18 -10.30 11.64 -9.29
N CYS A 19 -9.96 10.62 -8.51
CA CYS A 19 -10.28 10.55 -7.08
C CYS A 19 -9.24 9.75 -6.28
N LEU A 20 -9.35 9.83 -4.95
CA LEU A 20 -8.50 9.13 -4.00
C LEU A 20 -9.30 8.10 -3.19
N LEU A 21 -8.76 6.89 -3.07
CA LEU A 21 -9.27 5.85 -2.19
C LEU A 21 -8.39 5.72 -0.95
N THR A 22 -9.02 5.66 0.21
CA THR A 22 -8.34 5.40 1.48
C THR A 22 -9.04 4.31 2.26
N ASN A 23 -8.29 3.71 3.19
CA ASN A 23 -8.77 2.76 4.18
C ASN A 23 -8.41 3.29 5.57
N SER A 24 -9.16 2.90 6.59
CA SER A 24 -8.91 3.30 7.99
C SER A 24 -9.16 2.17 8.99
N ALA A 25 -8.83 2.44 10.26
CA ALA A 25 -8.99 1.51 11.36
C ALA A 25 -10.45 1.16 11.67
N ASP A 26 -11.40 2.00 11.29
CA ASP A 26 -12.84 1.74 11.38
C ASP A 26 -13.40 0.81 10.26
N ASN A 27 -12.52 0.13 9.52
CA ASN A 27 -12.88 -0.82 8.47
C ASN A 27 -13.73 -0.21 7.34
N THR A 28 -13.64 1.10 7.13
CA THR A 28 -14.41 1.79 6.10
C THR A 28 -13.47 2.34 5.02
N LEU A 29 -13.75 1.97 3.78
CA LEU A 29 -13.11 2.50 2.59
C LEU A 29 -13.80 3.80 2.19
N ARG A 30 -13.02 4.81 1.81
CA ARG A 30 -13.53 6.16 1.50
C ARG A 30 -12.97 6.67 0.19
N ILE A 31 -13.84 7.25 -0.63
CA ILE A 31 -13.46 7.94 -1.86
C ILE A 31 -13.58 9.45 -1.65
N TYR A 32 -12.54 10.18 -2.06
CA TYR A 32 -12.47 11.63 -2.03
C TYR A 32 -12.31 12.16 -3.46
N ASN A 33 -13.16 13.12 -3.82
CA ASN A 33 -12.96 13.88 -5.04
C ASN A 33 -11.97 15.01 -4.79
N LEU A 34 -11.28 15.41 -5.84
CA LEU A 34 -10.39 16.56 -5.80
C LEU A 34 -11.19 17.85 -5.62
N PRO A 35 -10.75 18.78 -4.76
CA PRO A 35 -11.35 20.10 -4.66
C PRO A 35 -11.29 20.80 -6.02
N PRO A 36 -12.41 21.33 -6.54
CA PRO A 36 -12.44 22.05 -7.82
C PRO A 36 -11.41 23.17 -7.92
N GLU A 37 -11.05 23.75 -6.78
CA GLU A 37 -10.06 24.82 -6.64
C GLU A 37 -8.65 24.40 -7.10
N LEU A 38 -8.30 23.11 -7.06
CA LEU A 38 -7.03 22.60 -7.59
C LEU A 38 -6.89 22.82 -9.10
N PHE A 39 -8.01 22.91 -9.82
CA PHE A 39 -8.04 23.18 -11.26
C PHE A 39 -8.15 24.68 -11.58
N GLY A 40 -8.26 25.53 -10.55
CA GLY A 40 -8.33 26.98 -10.68
C GLY A 40 -6.95 27.65 -10.79
N GLN A 41 -6.94 28.91 -11.23
CA GLN A 41 -5.71 29.73 -11.30
C GLN A 41 -5.33 30.35 -9.95
N GLU A 42 -6.25 30.42 -8.98
CA GLU A 42 -5.99 31.00 -7.65
C GLU A 42 -5.87 29.90 -6.59
N TRP A 43 -4.65 29.70 -6.10
CA TRP A 43 -4.36 28.81 -4.98
C TRP A 43 -4.63 29.56 -3.67
N GLY A 44 -5.92 29.77 -3.40
CA GLY A 44 -6.42 30.37 -2.16
C GLY A 44 -6.61 29.33 -1.04
N ALA A 45 -7.48 29.65 -0.07
CA ALA A 45 -7.89 28.71 0.97
C ALA A 45 -8.66 27.53 0.35
N MET A 46 -7.98 26.40 0.15
CA MET A 46 -8.62 25.16 -0.30
C MET A 46 -9.53 24.61 0.79
N ALA A 47 -10.74 24.21 0.41
CA ALA A 47 -11.66 23.57 1.34
C ALA A 47 -11.12 22.20 1.79
N GLU A 48 -11.40 21.83 3.04
CA GLU A 48 -11.07 20.50 3.55
C GLU A 48 -11.86 19.43 2.76
N MET A 49 -11.15 18.41 2.27
CA MET A 49 -11.78 17.33 1.51
C MET A 49 -12.68 16.48 2.42
N SER A 50 -13.92 16.27 1.99
CA SER A 50 -14.84 15.32 2.63
C SER A 50 -15.04 14.07 1.76
N PRO A 51 -15.17 12.87 2.36
CA PRO A 51 -15.40 11.67 1.58
C PRO A 51 -16.79 11.71 0.94
N VAL A 52 -16.84 11.46 -0.36
CA VAL A 52 -18.09 11.42 -1.15
C VAL A 52 -18.78 10.07 -0.99
N LEU A 53 -17.99 9.00 -0.87
CA LEU A 53 -18.49 7.63 -0.64
C LEU A 53 -17.83 6.99 0.57
N ARG A 54 -18.57 6.08 1.21
CA ARG A 54 -18.13 5.30 2.36
C ARG A 54 -18.64 3.86 2.22
N MET A 55 -17.72 2.92 2.10
CA MET A 55 -18.01 1.50 1.93
C MET A 55 -17.46 0.75 3.13
N ALA A 56 -18.34 0.24 3.99
CA ALA A 56 -17.96 -0.45 5.21
C ALA A 56 -17.73 -1.94 4.94
N GLU A 57 -16.58 -2.44 5.39
CA GLU A 57 -16.25 -3.87 5.41
C GLU A 57 -16.63 -4.49 6.76
N GLY A 58 -16.85 -5.80 6.78
CA GLY A 58 -17.32 -6.49 7.98
C GLY A 58 -16.28 -6.55 9.11
N ASP A 59 -14.99 -6.51 8.76
CA ASP A 59 -13.87 -6.56 9.70
C ASP A 59 -12.64 -5.88 9.06
N THR A 60 -11.48 -6.03 9.70
CA THR A 60 -10.18 -5.49 9.35
C THR A 60 -9.87 -5.71 7.88
N VAL A 61 -9.84 -4.62 7.13
CA VAL A 61 -9.41 -4.60 5.74
C VAL A 61 -7.90 -4.91 5.66
N TYR A 62 -7.54 -5.95 4.90
CA TYR A 62 -6.15 -6.37 4.67
C TYR A 62 -5.53 -5.67 3.47
N ASP A 63 -6.24 -5.61 2.34
CA ASP A 63 -5.77 -4.93 1.14
C ASP A 63 -6.93 -4.37 0.33
N TYR A 64 -6.61 -3.44 -0.56
CA TYR A 64 -7.54 -2.87 -1.52
C TYR A 64 -6.79 -2.43 -2.79
N CYS A 65 -7.42 -2.56 -3.94
CA CYS A 65 -6.85 -2.17 -5.22
C CYS A 65 -7.91 -1.69 -6.20
N TRP A 66 -7.59 -0.62 -6.92
CA TRP A 66 -8.41 -0.13 -8.04
C TRP A 66 -8.43 -1.14 -9.18
N PHE A 67 -9.55 -1.19 -9.91
CA PHE A 67 -9.54 -1.78 -11.24
C PHE A 67 -8.58 -0.98 -12.13
N PRO A 68 -7.58 -1.60 -12.78
CA PRO A 68 -6.46 -0.86 -13.37
C PRO A 68 -6.83 -0.03 -14.60
N LEU A 69 -7.95 -0.37 -15.26
CA LEU A 69 -8.48 0.37 -16.40
C LEU A 69 -9.64 1.30 -16.01
N MET A 70 -9.77 1.62 -14.71
CA MET A 70 -10.79 2.53 -14.23
C MET A 70 -10.62 3.93 -14.87
N SER A 71 -11.71 4.41 -15.45
CA SER A 71 -11.83 5.75 -16.02
C SER A 71 -13.19 6.33 -15.61
N SER A 72 -13.18 7.52 -15.03
CA SER A 72 -14.37 8.29 -14.67
C SER A 72 -15.27 8.61 -15.88
N ALA A 73 -14.75 8.53 -17.10
CA ALA A 73 -15.55 8.65 -18.32
C ALA A 73 -16.35 7.38 -18.67
N ASP A 74 -16.00 6.22 -18.10
CA ASP A 74 -16.61 4.91 -18.39
C ASP A 74 -17.10 4.22 -17.11
N PRO A 75 -18.38 4.43 -16.70
CA PRO A 75 -18.92 3.95 -15.43
C PRO A 75 -18.79 2.44 -15.14
N PRO A 76 -18.92 1.53 -16.12
CA PRO A 76 -18.59 0.11 -15.95
C PRO A 76 -17.20 -0.17 -15.38
N THR A 77 -16.19 0.65 -15.72
CA THR A 77 -14.80 0.47 -15.24
C THR A 77 -14.56 1.03 -13.83
N CYS A 78 -15.51 1.80 -13.30
CA CYS A 78 -15.39 2.48 -12.03
C CYS A 78 -15.70 1.55 -10.86
N PHE A 79 -14.73 0.70 -10.53
CA PHE A 79 -14.79 -0.16 -9.36
C PHE A 79 -13.41 -0.44 -8.78
N PHE A 80 -13.40 -0.96 -7.56
CA PHE A 80 -12.20 -1.43 -6.89
C PHE A 80 -12.54 -2.67 -6.06
N ALA A 81 -11.53 -3.44 -5.70
CA ALA A 81 -11.67 -4.62 -4.85
C ALA A 81 -11.07 -4.36 -3.47
N SER A 82 -11.66 -5.00 -2.45
CA SER A 82 -11.16 -5.00 -1.07
C SER A 82 -11.26 -6.39 -0.46
N SER A 83 -10.31 -6.68 0.43
CA SER A 83 -10.32 -7.88 1.25
C SER A 83 -10.33 -7.53 2.72
N SER A 84 -11.12 -8.27 3.48
CA SER A 84 -11.29 -8.08 4.92
C SER A 84 -11.22 -9.42 5.65
N ARG A 85 -10.86 -9.39 6.93
CA ARG A 85 -10.79 -10.59 7.78
C ARG A 85 -12.12 -11.35 7.76
N ASP A 86 -12.03 -12.67 7.59
CA ASP A 86 -13.14 -13.63 7.60
C ASP A 86 -14.32 -13.28 6.69
N ASN A 87 -14.04 -12.50 5.66
CA ASN A 87 -15.00 -12.01 4.69
C ASN A 87 -14.49 -12.33 3.27
N PRO A 88 -15.40 -12.41 2.30
CA PRO A 88 -15.01 -12.63 0.92
C PRO A 88 -14.39 -11.35 0.35
N VAL A 89 -13.77 -11.45 -0.82
CA VAL A 89 -13.30 -10.26 -1.53
C VAL A 89 -14.52 -9.56 -2.12
N HIS A 90 -14.72 -8.31 -1.75
CA HIS A 90 -15.80 -7.47 -2.27
C HIS A 90 -15.30 -6.61 -3.42
N VAL A 91 -16.15 -6.40 -4.41
CA VAL A 91 -15.96 -5.43 -5.48
C VAL A 91 -17.02 -4.35 -5.33
N TRP A 92 -16.59 -3.11 -5.21
CA TRP A 92 -17.45 -1.97 -4.95
C TRP A 92 -17.51 -1.05 -6.15
N ASP A 93 -18.69 -0.49 -6.39
CA ASP A 93 -18.90 0.59 -7.34
C ASP A 93 -18.27 1.88 -6.81
N ALA A 94 -17.42 2.52 -7.60
CA ALA A 94 -16.76 3.77 -7.22
C ALA A 94 -17.59 5.03 -7.49
N PHE A 95 -18.75 4.92 -8.14
CA PHE A 95 -19.72 5.99 -8.35
C PHE A 95 -20.83 6.01 -7.30
N CYS A 96 -21.45 4.85 -7.01
CA CYS A 96 -22.55 4.78 -6.05
C CYS A 96 -22.15 4.22 -4.67
N GLY A 97 -21.01 3.54 -4.56
CA GLY A 97 -20.61 2.86 -3.33
C GLY A 97 -21.32 1.53 -3.07
N ASP A 98 -22.12 1.05 -4.03
CA ASP A 98 -22.84 -0.23 -3.91
C ASP A 98 -21.90 -1.43 -4.13
N LEU A 99 -22.24 -2.55 -3.50
CA LEU A 99 -21.56 -3.82 -3.73
C LEU A 99 -21.91 -4.37 -5.11
N ARG A 100 -20.93 -4.45 -6.02
CA ARG A 100 -21.10 -4.99 -7.38
C ARG A 100 -20.96 -6.50 -7.45
N ALA A 101 -19.94 -7.04 -6.78
CA ALA A 101 -19.58 -8.45 -6.89
C ALA A 101 -18.84 -8.96 -5.65
N THR A 102 -18.74 -10.29 -5.55
CA THR A 102 -18.07 -10.97 -4.44
C THR A 102 -17.34 -12.20 -4.93
N PHE A 103 -16.05 -12.32 -4.58
CA PHE A 103 -15.23 -13.50 -4.83
C PHE A 103 -15.00 -14.27 -3.53
N ARG A 104 -15.37 -15.55 -3.53
CA ARG A 104 -15.38 -16.39 -2.32
C ARG A 104 -14.32 -17.49 -2.43
N SER A 105 -13.40 -17.49 -1.49
CA SER A 105 -12.34 -18.50 -1.34
C SER A 105 -12.59 -19.34 -0.11
N TYR A 106 -12.68 -20.66 -0.28
CA TYR A 106 -12.85 -21.60 0.83
C TYR A 106 -11.58 -22.44 1.07
N ASN A 107 -11.29 -22.80 2.32
CA ASN A 107 -10.26 -23.78 2.66
C ASN A 107 -10.77 -25.23 2.47
N HIS A 108 -9.94 -26.21 2.84
CA HIS A 108 -10.26 -27.64 2.76
C HIS A 108 -11.35 -28.08 3.76
N LEU A 109 -11.70 -27.23 4.73
CA LEU A 109 -12.79 -27.42 5.69
C LEU A 109 -14.08 -26.69 5.27
N ASP A 110 -14.11 -26.13 4.05
CA ASP A 110 -15.19 -25.30 3.52
C ASP A 110 -15.49 -24.04 4.35
N GLU A 111 -14.49 -23.55 5.07
CA GLU A 111 -14.55 -22.26 5.75
C GLU A 111 -14.05 -21.15 4.83
N LEU A 112 -14.65 -19.98 4.95
CA LEU A 112 -14.24 -18.81 4.20
C LEU A 112 -12.84 -18.36 4.64
N THR A 113 -11.96 -18.20 3.67
CA THR A 113 -10.61 -17.67 3.87
C THR A 113 -10.50 -16.29 3.25
N ALA A 114 -9.99 -15.33 4.02
CA ALA A 114 -9.74 -13.97 3.58
C ALA A 114 -8.42 -13.86 2.79
N ALA A 115 -8.44 -13.09 1.71
CA ALA A 115 -7.23 -12.74 0.97
C ALA A 115 -6.43 -11.68 1.73
N HIS A 116 -5.11 -11.86 1.84
CA HIS A 116 -4.21 -10.91 2.49
C HIS A 116 -3.65 -9.85 1.53
N SER A 117 -3.71 -10.11 0.23
CA SER A 117 -3.31 -9.16 -0.80
C SER A 117 -4.16 -9.32 -2.05
N LEU A 118 -4.34 -8.21 -2.76
CA LEU A 118 -5.16 -8.13 -3.96
C LEU A 118 -4.41 -7.41 -5.08
N CYS A 119 -4.48 -7.94 -6.29
CA CYS A 119 -3.92 -7.28 -7.47
C CYS A 119 -4.67 -7.74 -8.72
N PHE A 120 -5.25 -6.80 -9.47
CA PHE A 120 -5.75 -7.09 -10.80
C PHE A 120 -4.57 -7.28 -11.77
N THR A 121 -4.77 -8.10 -12.79
CA THR A 121 -3.86 -8.11 -13.93
C THR A 121 -3.91 -6.77 -14.66
N PRO A 122 -2.84 -6.33 -15.35
CA PRO A 122 -2.82 -5.01 -16.01
C PRO A 122 -3.94 -4.80 -17.04
N ASP A 123 -4.42 -5.88 -17.66
CA ASP A 123 -5.56 -5.90 -18.59
C ASP A 123 -6.94 -6.00 -17.89
N GLY A 124 -6.97 -6.12 -16.55
CA GLY A 124 -8.18 -6.18 -15.75
C GLY A 124 -8.96 -7.50 -15.84
N SER A 125 -8.56 -8.43 -16.70
CA SER A 125 -9.26 -9.70 -16.94
C SER A 125 -9.34 -10.59 -15.71
N GLN A 126 -8.30 -10.58 -14.86
CA GLN A 126 -8.20 -11.47 -13.70
C GLN A 126 -7.85 -10.70 -12.42
N LEU A 127 -8.36 -11.20 -11.29
CA LEU A 127 -8.04 -10.74 -9.95
C LEU A 127 -7.22 -11.80 -9.21
N PHE A 128 -6.00 -11.44 -8.83
CA PHE A 128 -5.10 -12.28 -8.06
C PHE A 128 -5.26 -11.96 -6.56
N CYS A 129 -5.49 -13.01 -5.77
CA CYS A 129 -5.71 -12.96 -4.34
C CYS A 129 -4.64 -13.79 -3.62
N GLY A 130 -3.85 -13.17 -2.75
CA GLY A 130 -2.81 -13.84 -1.97
C GLY A 130 -3.32 -14.42 -0.65
N PHE A 131 -2.91 -15.64 -0.33
CA PHE A 131 -3.24 -16.37 0.90
C PHE A 131 -1.97 -16.97 1.55
N ASP A 132 -2.11 -17.77 2.62
CA ASP A 132 -1.00 -18.58 3.11
C ASP A 132 -0.57 -19.61 2.06
N LYS A 133 0.66 -19.48 1.56
CA LYS A 133 1.33 -20.41 0.65
C LYS A 133 0.63 -20.64 -0.70
N THR A 134 -0.31 -19.78 -1.09
CA THR A 134 -1.04 -19.93 -2.35
C THR A 134 -1.53 -18.58 -2.86
N VAL A 135 -1.65 -18.48 -4.18
CA VAL A 135 -2.35 -17.40 -4.87
C VAL A 135 -3.56 -18.00 -5.56
N ARG A 136 -4.73 -17.38 -5.39
CA ARG A 136 -5.94 -17.76 -6.13
C ARG A 136 -6.24 -16.71 -7.18
N VAL A 137 -6.56 -17.17 -8.38
CA VAL A 137 -6.85 -16.32 -9.53
C VAL A 137 -8.32 -16.45 -9.88
N PHE A 138 -9.02 -15.33 -9.87
CA PHE A 138 -10.42 -15.23 -10.26
C PHE A 138 -10.54 -14.50 -11.59
N GLU A 139 -11.49 -14.90 -12.42
CA GLU A 139 -11.87 -14.14 -13.61
C GLU A 139 -12.74 -12.95 -13.18
N THR A 140 -12.37 -11.73 -13.53
CA THR A 140 -13.08 -10.51 -13.12
C THR A 140 -14.53 -10.51 -13.59
N GLU A 141 -14.79 -11.04 -14.80
CA GLU A 141 -16.12 -11.14 -15.39
C GLU A 141 -17.01 -12.22 -14.75
N ARG A 142 -16.43 -13.13 -13.96
CA ARG A 142 -17.17 -14.27 -13.37
C ARG A 142 -17.04 -14.28 -11.84
N PRO A 143 -17.73 -13.37 -11.14
CA PRO A 143 -17.83 -13.40 -9.68
C PRO A 143 -18.30 -14.76 -9.15
N GLY A 144 -17.80 -15.13 -7.97
CA GLY A 144 -18.23 -16.34 -7.29
C GLY A 144 -17.09 -17.12 -6.65
N ARG A 145 -17.23 -18.46 -6.64
CA ARG A 145 -16.32 -19.39 -5.96
C ARG A 145 -15.26 -19.99 -6.90
N VAL A 146 -15.49 -19.93 -8.20
CA VAL A 146 -14.61 -20.58 -9.18
C VAL A 146 -13.32 -19.77 -9.31
N CYS A 147 -12.20 -20.40 -8.99
CA CYS A 147 -10.87 -19.81 -9.11
C CYS A 147 -9.83 -20.87 -9.47
N GLU A 148 -8.78 -20.45 -10.14
CA GLU A 148 -7.55 -21.23 -10.27
C GLU A 148 -6.74 -21.11 -8.97
N SER A 149 -6.13 -22.19 -8.49
CA SER A 149 -5.23 -22.16 -7.33
C SER A 149 -3.80 -22.40 -7.78
N ARG A 150 -2.92 -21.45 -7.47
CA ARG A 150 -1.48 -21.49 -7.75
C ARG A 150 -0.70 -21.59 -6.44
N PRO A 151 -0.35 -22.81 -5.99
CA PRO A 151 0.38 -22.98 -4.74
C PRO A 151 1.81 -22.45 -4.88
N THR A 152 2.24 -21.66 -3.91
CA THR A 152 3.61 -21.11 -3.87
C THR A 152 4.57 -22.02 -3.10
N PHE A 153 4.02 -22.93 -2.28
CA PHE A 153 4.77 -23.88 -1.46
C PHE A 153 4.20 -25.30 -1.63
N VAL A 154 5.01 -26.22 -2.15
CA VAL A 154 4.61 -27.62 -2.39
C VAL A 154 5.72 -28.54 -1.90
N LYS A 155 5.37 -29.63 -1.18
CA LYS A 155 6.33 -30.64 -0.69
C LYS A 155 7.55 -30.05 0.05
N LYS A 156 7.31 -29.05 0.90
CA LYS A 156 8.35 -28.31 1.65
C LYS A 156 9.32 -27.48 0.80
N GLN A 157 8.97 -27.19 -0.45
CA GLN A 157 9.76 -26.37 -1.38
C GLN A 157 8.94 -25.19 -1.89
N GLY A 158 9.61 -24.07 -2.20
CA GLY A 158 8.98 -22.85 -2.71
C GLY A 158 8.82 -21.74 -1.65
N GLN A 159 8.00 -20.75 -1.96
CA GLN A 159 7.74 -19.60 -1.10
C GLN A 159 6.71 -19.93 -0.01
N SER A 160 7.17 -19.94 1.24
CA SER A 160 6.32 -20.18 2.40
C SER A 160 5.66 -18.90 2.93
N GLY A 161 4.66 -19.07 3.81
CA GLY A 161 4.00 -17.99 4.53
C GLY A 161 2.92 -17.26 3.74
N ILE A 162 2.34 -16.25 4.38
CA ILE A 162 1.26 -15.43 3.84
C ILE A 162 1.78 -14.53 2.72
N ILE A 163 1.15 -14.62 1.55
CA ILE A 163 1.38 -13.69 0.43
C ILE A 163 0.73 -12.35 0.75
N SER A 164 1.57 -11.38 1.07
CA SER A 164 1.23 -10.07 1.65
C SER A 164 1.15 -8.93 0.63
N CYS A 165 1.71 -9.13 -0.57
CA CYS A 165 1.58 -8.22 -1.70
C CYS A 165 1.78 -9.01 -2.99
N ILE A 166 1.01 -8.65 -4.02
CA ILE A 166 1.20 -9.13 -5.39
C ILE A 166 1.44 -7.90 -6.27
N ALA A 167 2.39 -7.99 -7.20
CA ALA A 167 2.65 -6.96 -8.18
C ALA A 167 2.87 -7.60 -9.55
N PHE A 168 2.33 -7.00 -10.61
CA PHE A 168 2.57 -7.45 -11.99
C PHE A 168 3.71 -6.65 -12.62
N SER A 169 4.54 -7.34 -13.40
CA SER A 169 5.50 -6.64 -14.25
C SER A 169 4.77 -5.97 -15.42
N PRO A 170 5.08 -4.70 -15.73
CA PRO A 170 4.50 -4.02 -16.88
C PRO A 170 5.09 -4.49 -18.22
N ALA A 171 6.31 -5.03 -18.21
CA ALA A 171 7.06 -5.37 -19.43
C ALA A 171 7.23 -6.88 -19.65
N GLN A 172 7.29 -7.66 -18.57
CA GLN A 172 7.56 -9.10 -18.64
C GLN A 172 6.31 -9.91 -18.26
N PRO A 173 6.09 -11.11 -18.82
CA PRO A 173 4.93 -11.95 -18.50
C PRO A 173 5.09 -12.66 -17.15
N LEU A 174 5.35 -11.91 -16.08
CA LEU A 174 5.57 -12.40 -14.73
C LEU A 174 4.90 -11.54 -13.67
N TYR A 175 4.78 -12.08 -12.47
CA TYR A 175 4.33 -11.36 -11.28
C TYR A 175 5.24 -11.68 -10.09
N ALA A 176 5.32 -10.74 -9.15
CA ALA A 176 6.01 -10.91 -7.88
C ALA A 176 4.99 -11.14 -6.76
N CYS A 177 5.32 -12.07 -5.86
CA CYS A 177 4.61 -12.29 -4.61
C CYS A 177 5.54 -11.98 -3.45
N ALA A 178 5.22 -10.96 -2.66
CA ALA A 178 5.89 -10.70 -1.39
C ALA A 178 5.26 -11.56 -0.28
N SER A 179 6.06 -12.02 0.68
CA SER A 179 5.58 -12.81 1.81
C SER A 179 6.07 -12.30 3.15
N TYR A 180 5.24 -12.50 4.19
CA TYR A 180 5.64 -12.33 5.58
C TYR A 180 6.77 -13.28 6.01
N SER A 181 7.09 -14.31 5.23
CA SER A 181 8.27 -15.16 5.44
C SER A 181 9.60 -14.51 5.06
N ARG A 182 9.61 -13.22 4.71
CA ARG A 182 10.80 -12.42 4.34
C ARG A 182 11.35 -12.75 2.94
N THR A 183 10.51 -13.33 2.11
CA THR A 183 10.88 -13.78 0.76
C THR A 183 9.98 -13.12 -0.27
N VAL A 184 10.53 -12.93 -1.47
CA VAL A 184 9.75 -12.47 -2.64
C VAL A 184 9.94 -13.48 -3.76
N GLY A 185 8.86 -14.11 -4.21
CA GLY A 185 8.89 -15.05 -5.33
C GLY A 185 8.53 -14.36 -6.63
N LEU A 186 9.27 -14.65 -7.70
CA LEU A 186 8.91 -14.28 -9.07
C LEU A 186 8.26 -15.49 -9.73
N TYR A 187 7.13 -15.30 -10.40
CA TYR A 187 6.32 -16.35 -10.98
C TYR A 187 5.94 -16.05 -12.43
N SER A 188 5.92 -17.09 -13.26
CA SER A 188 5.37 -17.02 -14.62
C SER A 188 3.88 -16.68 -14.56
N ARG A 189 3.45 -15.66 -15.30
CA ARG A 189 2.03 -15.27 -15.38
C ARG A 189 1.17 -16.37 -16.01
N ALA A 190 1.68 -17.07 -17.02
CA ALA A 190 0.93 -18.07 -17.76
C ALA A 190 0.79 -19.39 -16.99
N GLU A 191 1.90 -19.89 -16.44
CA GLU A 191 1.96 -21.23 -15.86
C GLU A 191 1.88 -21.24 -14.32
N GLY A 192 2.09 -20.08 -13.68
CA GLY A 192 2.21 -20.00 -12.22
C GLY A 192 3.48 -20.65 -11.66
N THR A 193 4.45 -21.00 -12.52
CA THR A 193 5.72 -21.63 -12.14
C THR A 193 6.66 -20.62 -11.48
N ALA A 194 7.37 -21.04 -10.43
CA ALA A 194 8.36 -20.19 -9.76
C ALA A 194 9.60 -20.01 -10.64
N LEU A 195 9.97 -18.77 -10.92
CA LEU A 195 11.13 -18.38 -11.73
C LEU A 195 12.34 -18.07 -10.86
N ALA A 196 12.14 -17.36 -9.75
CA ALA A 196 13.20 -17.02 -8.82
C ALA A 196 12.65 -16.76 -7.41
N MET A 197 13.51 -16.90 -6.40
CA MET A 197 13.23 -16.53 -5.02
C MET A 197 14.25 -15.51 -4.54
N LEU A 198 13.77 -14.32 -4.18
CA LEU A 198 14.58 -13.22 -3.69
C LEU A 198 14.58 -13.25 -2.15
N GLN A 199 15.78 -13.21 -1.57
CA GLN A 199 16.02 -13.24 -0.13
C GLN A 199 17.02 -12.13 0.23
N GLY A 200 16.77 -11.43 1.33
CA GLY A 200 17.62 -10.33 1.79
C GLY A 200 16.96 -9.49 2.89
N HIS A 201 15.62 -9.40 2.87
CA HIS A 201 14.86 -8.68 3.88
C HIS A 201 14.99 -9.29 5.28
N ARG A 202 15.05 -8.41 6.29
CA ARG A 202 15.12 -8.77 7.71
C ARG A 202 13.72 -8.92 8.30
N GLY A 203 12.76 -8.16 7.77
CA GLY A 203 11.35 -8.17 8.15
C GLY A 203 10.45 -8.81 7.09
N GLY A 204 9.21 -9.14 7.48
CA GLY A 204 8.22 -9.67 6.55
C GLY A 204 7.95 -8.66 5.43
N VAL A 205 8.10 -9.05 4.17
CA VAL A 205 7.91 -8.15 3.04
C VAL A 205 6.42 -7.83 2.95
N THR A 206 6.06 -6.56 2.79
CA THR A 206 4.65 -6.12 2.81
C THR A 206 4.27 -5.32 1.57
N HIS A 207 5.25 -4.88 0.78
CA HIS A 207 4.98 -4.10 -0.42
C HIS A 207 6.04 -4.36 -1.48
N ALA A 208 5.62 -4.37 -2.73
CA ALA A 208 6.45 -4.53 -3.90
C ALA A 208 5.90 -3.70 -5.06
N LEU A 209 6.78 -3.10 -5.86
CA LEU A 209 6.45 -2.36 -7.08
C LEU A 209 7.51 -2.63 -8.15
N PHE A 210 7.07 -2.92 -9.38
CA PHE A 210 7.97 -3.00 -10.53
C PHE A 210 8.32 -1.61 -11.02
N SER A 211 9.53 -1.44 -11.55
CA SER A 211 9.84 -0.25 -12.33
C SER A 211 9.03 -0.23 -13.63
N PRO A 212 8.67 0.95 -14.16
CA PRO A 212 7.90 1.06 -15.41
C PRO A 212 8.60 0.42 -16.62
N ASP A 213 9.93 0.47 -16.66
CA ASP A 213 10.75 -0.20 -17.68
C ASP A 213 10.81 -1.73 -17.52
N GLY A 214 10.29 -2.26 -16.40
CA GLY A 214 10.27 -3.68 -16.07
C GLY A 214 11.64 -4.31 -15.82
N THR A 215 12.69 -3.52 -15.57
CA THR A 215 14.05 -4.04 -15.30
C THR A 215 14.35 -4.24 -13.83
N ARG A 216 13.61 -3.55 -12.94
CA ARG A 216 13.81 -3.59 -11.49
C ARG A 216 12.52 -3.94 -10.75
N LEU A 217 12.71 -4.47 -9.56
CA LEU A 217 11.64 -4.64 -8.56
C LEU A 217 12.08 -3.95 -7.28
N PHE A 218 11.22 -3.11 -6.71
CA PHE A 218 11.41 -2.50 -5.40
C PHE A 218 10.57 -3.23 -4.37
N THR A 219 11.14 -3.57 -3.22
CA THR A 219 10.43 -4.29 -2.16
C THR A 219 10.72 -3.70 -0.80
N GLY A 220 9.70 -3.65 0.06
CA GLY A 220 9.82 -3.13 1.42
C GLY A 220 9.04 -3.98 2.41
N GLY A 221 9.57 -4.06 3.63
CA GLY A 221 9.00 -4.86 4.71
C GLY A 221 8.52 -4.04 5.91
N ARG A 222 7.81 -4.73 6.81
CA ARG A 222 7.48 -4.24 8.15
C ARG A 222 8.65 -4.44 9.09
N LYS A 223 8.94 -3.45 9.94
CA LYS A 223 10.14 -3.43 10.80
C LYS A 223 11.44 -3.74 10.04
N ASP A 224 11.46 -3.36 8.77
CA ASP A 224 12.61 -3.48 7.89
C ASP A 224 12.95 -2.07 7.42
N PRO A 225 14.12 -1.53 7.80
CA PRO A 225 14.51 -0.19 7.42
C PRO A 225 14.91 -0.09 5.95
N GLU A 226 15.05 -1.22 5.24
CA GLU A 226 15.54 -1.24 3.87
C GLU A 226 14.39 -1.40 2.87
N ILE A 227 14.35 -0.52 1.88
CA ILE A 227 13.70 -0.78 0.60
C ILE A 227 14.78 -1.33 -0.33
N LEU A 228 14.61 -2.57 -0.79
CA LEU A 228 15.57 -3.24 -1.66
C LEU A 228 15.18 -3.06 -3.12
N SER A 229 16.17 -2.72 -3.97
CA SER A 229 16.06 -2.74 -5.43
C SER A 229 16.70 -4.01 -5.97
N TRP A 230 15.94 -4.80 -6.71
CA TRP A 230 16.38 -6.06 -7.32
C TRP A 230 16.57 -5.90 -8.83
N ASP A 231 17.62 -6.51 -9.39
CA ASP A 231 17.76 -6.63 -10.85
C ASP A 231 16.98 -7.84 -11.36
N LEU A 232 16.00 -7.61 -12.24
CA LEU A 232 15.23 -8.71 -12.83
C LEU A 232 16.01 -9.46 -13.91
N ARG A 233 17.08 -8.89 -14.46
CA ARG A 233 17.99 -9.54 -15.40
C ARG A 233 18.94 -10.50 -14.69
N GLN A 234 19.18 -10.28 -13.39
CA GLN A 234 19.97 -11.15 -12.51
C GLN A 234 19.23 -11.36 -11.18
N PRO A 235 18.16 -12.19 -11.18
CA PRO A 235 17.35 -12.41 -9.99
C PRO A 235 18.20 -12.89 -8.81
N GLY A 236 17.93 -12.33 -7.62
CA GLY A 236 18.62 -12.65 -6.37
C GLY A 236 19.75 -11.70 -6.00
N ARG A 237 20.16 -10.80 -6.90
CA ARG A 237 21.11 -9.73 -6.57
C ARG A 237 20.36 -8.44 -6.20
N VAL A 238 20.68 -7.91 -5.02
CA VAL A 238 20.30 -6.54 -4.63
C VAL A 238 21.21 -5.56 -5.38
N LEU A 239 20.61 -4.61 -6.10
CA LEU A 239 21.32 -3.53 -6.79
C LEU A 239 21.75 -2.44 -5.82
N PHE A 240 20.84 -2.05 -4.93
CA PHE A 240 21.06 -1.10 -3.84
C PHE A 240 19.91 -1.17 -2.84
N SER A 241 20.15 -0.66 -1.63
CA SER A 241 19.10 -0.43 -0.63
C SER A 241 18.87 1.07 -0.42
N MET A 242 17.65 1.42 -0.03
CA MET A 242 17.27 2.77 0.41
C MET A 242 16.80 2.66 1.85
N HIS A 243 17.33 3.50 2.72
CA HIS A 243 17.04 3.44 4.15
C HIS A 243 15.89 4.37 4.54
N ARG A 244 14.95 3.84 5.30
CA ARG A 244 13.85 4.60 5.91
C ARG A 244 13.61 4.12 7.34
N SER A 245 13.09 4.97 8.21
CA SER A 245 12.72 4.56 9.55
C SER A 245 11.36 3.86 9.56
N VAL A 246 11.34 2.61 10.03
CA VAL A 246 10.14 1.77 10.13
C VAL A 246 10.14 1.04 11.46
N ALA A 247 9.58 1.67 12.49
CA ALA A 247 9.41 1.07 13.82
C ALA A 247 8.05 0.36 14.02
N THR A 248 7.21 0.25 12.98
CA THR A 248 5.83 -0.26 13.09
C THR A 248 5.62 -1.63 12.45
N ASN A 249 4.60 -2.34 12.95
CA ASN A 249 4.10 -3.60 12.40
C ASN A 249 3.16 -3.40 11.20
N GLN A 250 2.75 -2.16 10.94
CA GLN A 250 1.85 -1.81 9.84
C GLN A 250 2.57 -1.83 8.49
N ARG A 251 1.80 -1.92 7.41
CA ARG A 251 2.30 -1.77 6.05
C ARG A 251 2.56 -0.30 5.78
N LEU A 252 3.80 0.05 5.42
CA LEU A 252 4.13 1.34 4.85
C LEU A 252 4.21 1.21 3.33
N TYR A 253 3.40 2.01 2.65
CA TYR A 253 3.44 2.13 1.20
C TYR A 253 4.59 3.05 0.78
N PHE A 254 5.12 2.77 -0.39
CA PHE A 254 6.01 3.64 -1.14
C PHE A 254 5.50 3.64 -2.56
N ASP A 255 5.71 4.72 -3.29
CA ASP A 255 5.25 4.83 -4.67
C ASP A 255 6.38 5.26 -5.58
N LEU A 256 6.23 4.96 -6.86
CA LEU A 256 7.21 5.23 -7.89
C LEU A 256 6.58 6.13 -8.95
N GLU A 257 7.29 7.19 -9.31
CA GLU A 257 6.86 8.10 -10.37
C GLU A 257 6.63 7.32 -11.68
N PRO A 258 5.66 7.71 -12.53
CA PRO A 258 5.41 7.07 -13.83
C PRO A 258 6.65 6.88 -14.73
N SER A 259 7.68 7.74 -14.61
CA SER A 259 8.94 7.59 -15.35
C SER A 259 9.87 6.53 -14.76
N GLY A 260 9.67 6.17 -13.49
CA GLY A 260 10.53 5.29 -12.70
C GLY A 260 11.68 6.00 -11.99
N ARG A 261 11.86 7.31 -12.20
CA ARG A 261 13.00 8.05 -11.69
C ARG A 261 12.92 8.31 -10.19
N PHE A 262 11.78 8.77 -9.67
CA PHE A 262 11.65 9.11 -8.26
C PHE A 262 10.83 8.08 -7.50
N LEU A 263 11.41 7.54 -6.42
CA LEU A 263 10.71 6.70 -5.45
C LEU A 263 10.45 7.52 -4.18
N LEU A 264 9.23 7.44 -3.63
CA LEU A 264 8.83 8.15 -2.43
C LEU A 264 8.37 7.16 -1.35
N SER A 265 8.81 7.35 -0.12
CA SER A 265 8.37 6.54 1.02
C SER A 265 8.25 7.37 2.29
N GLY A 266 7.24 7.04 3.10
CA GLY A 266 7.02 7.65 4.40
C GLY A 266 7.81 6.94 5.50
N THR A 267 7.92 7.59 6.66
CA THR A 267 8.52 7.02 7.87
C THR A 267 7.57 7.04 9.06
N THR A 268 7.94 6.33 10.12
CA THR A 268 7.19 6.32 11.39
C THR A 268 7.16 7.66 12.12
N GLU A 269 8.08 8.57 11.80
CA GLU A 269 8.22 9.91 12.38
C GLU A 269 7.55 10.99 11.52
N GLY A 270 6.86 10.58 10.45
CA GLY A 270 6.10 11.48 9.58
C GLY A 270 6.92 12.23 8.52
N LEU A 271 8.17 11.79 8.30
CA LEU A 271 8.99 12.26 7.20
C LEU A 271 8.59 11.55 5.91
N VAL A 272 8.67 12.28 4.80
CA VAL A 272 8.64 11.70 3.45
C VAL A 272 10.03 11.84 2.88
N SER A 273 10.58 10.72 2.41
CA SER A 273 11.88 10.63 1.75
C SER A 273 11.69 10.35 0.26
N VAL A 274 12.49 11.02 -0.56
CA VAL A 274 12.47 10.93 -2.03
C VAL A 274 13.86 10.48 -2.49
N TRP A 275 13.92 9.44 -3.32
CA TRP A 275 15.16 8.92 -3.90
C TRP A 275 15.12 9.04 -5.42
N ASP A 276 16.24 9.44 -6.03
CA ASP A 276 16.45 9.40 -7.48
C ASP A 276 17.08 8.05 -7.87
N THR A 277 16.28 7.13 -8.40
CA THR A 277 16.70 5.77 -8.74
C THR A 277 17.67 5.71 -9.92
N ALA A 278 17.88 6.82 -10.63
CA ALA A 278 18.86 6.93 -11.70
C ALA A 278 20.27 7.28 -11.17
N GLN A 279 20.38 7.78 -9.94
CA GLN A 279 21.68 8.09 -9.35
C GLN A 279 22.44 6.82 -8.97
N PRO A 280 23.78 6.82 -9.08
CA PRO A 280 24.58 5.71 -8.60
C PRO A 280 24.47 5.63 -7.07
N PRO A 281 24.30 4.43 -6.50
CA PRO A 281 24.36 4.25 -5.06
C PRO A 281 25.79 4.47 -4.55
N ASN A 282 25.90 4.86 -3.29
CA ASN A 282 27.17 5.00 -2.59
C ASN A 282 27.51 3.71 -1.84
N GLY A 283 28.81 3.39 -1.73
CA GLY A 283 29.30 2.25 -0.96
C GLY A 283 29.43 0.95 -1.77
N ASP A 284 30.47 0.19 -1.45
CA ASP A 284 30.79 -1.15 -1.96
C ASP A 284 31.35 -1.92 -0.75
N PRO A 285 30.74 -3.02 -0.27
CA PRO A 285 29.89 -3.99 -0.97
C PRO A 285 28.38 -3.87 -0.81
N GLU A 286 27.89 -3.00 0.08
CA GLU A 286 26.45 -2.78 0.30
C GLU A 286 26.05 -1.42 -0.28
N PRO A 287 25.67 -1.34 -1.57
CA PRO A 287 25.31 -0.08 -2.20
C PRO A 287 24.04 0.51 -1.58
N VAL A 288 24.15 1.71 -1.01
CA VAL A 288 23.05 2.46 -0.41
C VAL A 288 22.77 3.71 -1.24
N LEU A 289 21.51 3.92 -1.59
CA LEU A 289 21.04 5.12 -2.27
C LEU A 289 20.52 6.12 -1.22
N GLU A 290 21.21 7.24 -1.09
CA GLU A 290 20.84 8.31 -0.17
C GLU A 290 19.62 9.08 -0.68
N PRO A 291 18.75 9.59 0.23
CA PRO A 291 17.59 10.39 -0.18
C PRO A 291 18.05 11.70 -0.81
N LEU A 292 17.45 12.04 -1.95
CA LEU A 292 17.62 13.33 -2.62
C LEU A 292 16.97 14.47 -1.82
N LEU A 293 15.80 14.19 -1.25
CA LEU A 293 15.01 15.14 -0.47
C LEU A 293 14.34 14.41 0.69
N GLN A 294 14.30 15.06 1.84
CA GLN A 294 13.47 14.67 2.96
C GLN A 294 12.73 15.90 3.48
N PHE A 295 11.43 15.76 3.74
CA PHE A 295 10.64 16.83 4.34
C PHE A 295 9.66 16.27 5.37
N GLN A 296 9.32 17.09 6.36
CA GLN A 296 8.31 16.74 7.36
C GLN A 296 6.93 16.90 6.73
N ALA A 297 6.29 15.79 6.37
CA ALA A 297 4.96 15.81 5.78
C ALA A 297 3.89 15.91 6.87
N LEU A 298 3.92 14.99 7.84
CA LEU A 298 2.89 14.83 8.87
C LEU A 298 3.55 14.66 10.24
N ARG A 299 2.82 14.87 11.33
CA ARG A 299 3.38 14.72 12.69
C ARG A 299 3.40 13.28 13.20
N ASP A 300 2.71 12.40 12.50
CA ASP A 300 2.59 10.97 12.81
C ASP A 300 3.05 10.14 11.60
N CYS A 301 3.19 8.83 11.80
CA CYS A 301 3.58 7.84 10.81
C CYS A 301 2.89 8.06 9.46
N VAL A 302 3.68 8.30 8.41
CA VAL A 302 3.19 8.38 7.02
C VAL A 302 3.14 6.95 6.49
N ASN A 303 1.95 6.35 6.55
CA ASN A 303 1.73 4.98 6.11
C ASN A 303 1.36 4.88 4.63
N GLY A 304 0.71 5.90 4.07
CA GLY A 304 0.27 5.94 2.68
C GLY A 304 1.02 6.99 1.90
N ILE A 305 1.55 6.61 0.75
CA ILE A 305 2.09 7.50 -0.26
C ILE A 305 1.53 7.05 -1.60
N SER A 306 0.98 7.98 -2.36
CA SER A 306 0.54 7.73 -3.73
C SER A 306 0.76 8.97 -4.59
N LEU A 307 1.46 8.79 -5.70
CA LEU A 307 1.69 9.80 -6.71
C LEU A 307 0.54 9.83 -7.71
N HIS A 308 0.15 11.02 -8.12
CA HIS A 308 -0.87 11.18 -9.13
C HIS A 308 -0.34 10.70 -10.49
N PRO A 309 -1.14 9.98 -11.29
CA PRO A 309 -0.68 9.35 -12.53
C PRO A 309 -0.17 10.34 -13.60
N SER A 310 -0.66 11.58 -13.62
CA SER A 310 -0.35 12.56 -14.67
C SER A 310 -0.05 14.00 -14.21
N LEU A 311 -0.37 14.35 -12.97
CA LEU A 311 -0.24 15.71 -12.43
C LEU A 311 0.87 15.67 -11.37
N PRO A 312 1.55 16.79 -11.09
CA PRO A 312 2.57 16.84 -10.06
C PRO A 312 1.93 16.93 -8.67
N LEU A 313 1.09 15.95 -8.34
CA LEU A 313 0.38 15.84 -7.08
C LEU A 313 0.85 14.58 -6.34
N LEU A 314 1.03 14.74 -5.03
CA LEU A 314 1.34 13.66 -4.10
C LEU A 314 0.25 13.60 -3.03
N ALA A 315 -0.28 12.41 -2.76
CA ALA A 315 -1.15 12.14 -1.64
C ALA A 315 -0.36 11.41 -0.54
N SER A 316 -0.49 11.89 0.70
CA SER A 316 0.07 11.24 1.89
C SER A 316 -1.02 10.97 2.92
N ALA A 317 -1.01 9.78 3.52
CA ALA A 317 -1.91 9.41 4.62
C ALA A 317 -1.10 9.12 5.89
N SER A 318 -1.55 9.68 7.01
CA SER A 318 -0.98 9.41 8.33
C SER A 318 -1.83 8.51 9.21
N GLY A 319 -1.13 7.85 10.11
CA GLY A 319 -1.75 7.09 11.17
C GLY A 319 -0.91 5.91 11.63
N GLN A 320 -0.95 5.63 12.92
CA GLN A 320 -0.54 4.33 13.43
C GLN A 320 -1.32 3.97 14.69
N ARG A 321 -1.22 2.68 15.06
CA ARG A 321 -1.78 2.22 16.32
C ARG A 321 -0.81 2.58 17.43
N GLU A 322 -1.23 3.48 18.31
CA GLU A 322 -0.52 3.78 19.54
C GLU A 322 -0.87 2.72 20.59
N PHE A 323 0.15 2.12 21.19
CA PHE A 323 -0.03 1.28 22.37
C PHE A 323 0.23 2.14 23.61
N PRO A 324 -0.69 2.20 24.58
CA PRO A 324 -0.37 2.76 25.88
C PRO A 324 0.83 2.00 26.45
N GLU A 325 1.83 2.72 26.97
CA GLU A 325 2.93 2.09 27.71
C GLU A 325 2.36 1.20 28.82
N PRO A 326 2.93 0.01 29.08
CA PRO A 326 2.52 -0.81 30.20
C PRO A 326 2.59 0.01 31.48
N TRP A 327 1.54 -0.05 32.30
CA TRP A 327 1.57 0.40 33.68
C TRP A 327 2.79 -0.17 34.42
N ASP A 328 3.57 0.66 35.10
CA ASP A 328 4.43 0.14 36.17
C ASP A 328 3.49 -0.31 37.29
N SER A 329 3.25 -1.61 37.40
CA SER A 329 2.38 -2.23 38.41
C SER A 329 3.03 -2.24 39.81
N ALA A 330 3.77 -1.18 40.17
CA ALA A 330 4.60 -1.13 41.37
C ALA A 330 4.11 -0.13 42.43
N GLU A 331 3.05 0.64 42.21
CA GLU A 331 2.51 1.56 43.22
C GLU A 331 0.99 1.44 43.33
N GLU A 332 0.52 0.32 43.89
CA GLU A 332 -0.69 0.33 44.70
C GLU A 332 -0.26 0.60 46.15
N ASP A 333 -0.04 1.86 46.50
CA ASP A 333 -0.10 2.32 47.89
C ASP A 333 -0.58 3.78 47.92
N GLU A 334 -1.82 3.93 48.38
CA GLU A 334 -2.47 5.07 49.05
C GLU A 334 -2.41 6.51 48.49
N GLU A 335 -3.59 7.14 48.59
CA GLU A 335 -3.92 8.57 48.49
C GLU A 335 -4.29 9.16 47.12
N GLY A 336 -5.51 9.73 47.10
CA GLY A 336 -6.19 10.34 45.96
C GLY A 336 -5.52 11.62 45.42
N GLY A 337 -4.45 11.43 44.64
CA GLY A 337 -3.92 12.45 43.73
C GLY A 337 -4.68 12.51 42.40
N PRO A 338 -4.59 13.63 41.66
CA PRO A 338 -5.23 13.76 40.35
C PRO A 338 -4.67 12.66 39.43
N GLY A 339 -5.58 11.96 38.73
CA GLY A 339 -5.21 10.88 37.81
C GLY A 339 -4.09 11.30 36.85
N PRO A 340 -3.25 10.34 36.40
CA PRO A 340 -2.03 10.63 35.67
C PRO A 340 -2.32 11.49 34.43
N PRO A 341 -1.38 12.35 34.02
CA PRO A 341 -1.57 13.21 32.87
C PRO A 341 -1.83 12.36 31.63
N GLN A 342 -3.06 12.41 31.11
CA GLN A 342 -3.34 11.93 29.76
C GLN A 342 -2.42 12.72 28.82
N ARG A 343 -1.40 12.06 28.26
CA ARG A 343 -0.66 12.66 27.15
C ARG A 343 -1.69 12.99 26.07
N PRO A 344 -1.68 14.21 25.49
CA PRO A 344 -2.56 14.52 24.37
C PRO A 344 -2.28 13.50 23.26
N ALA A 345 -3.35 12.93 22.69
CA ALA A 345 -3.27 12.06 21.52
C ALA A 345 -2.35 12.71 20.48
N ARG A 346 -1.18 12.11 20.23
CA ARG A 346 -0.14 12.72 19.39
C ARG A 346 -0.39 12.48 17.90
N GLY A 347 -1.26 11.53 17.55
CA GLY A 347 -1.58 11.18 16.17
C GLY A 347 -2.41 12.23 15.44
N GLN A 348 -1.80 12.93 14.48
CA GLN A 348 -2.55 13.61 13.42
C GLN A 348 -2.97 12.54 12.41
N ASN A 349 -4.25 12.15 12.38
CA ASN A 349 -4.80 11.19 11.42
C ASN A 349 -5.41 11.96 10.24
N CYS A 350 -4.65 12.19 9.18
CA CYS A 350 -5.11 12.99 8.04
C CYS A 350 -4.63 12.46 6.69
N LEU A 351 -5.42 12.78 5.67
CA LEU A 351 -5.06 12.69 4.26
C LEU A 351 -4.64 14.09 3.81
N GLN A 352 -3.46 14.22 3.24
CA GLN A 352 -2.93 15.50 2.75
C GLN A 352 -2.49 15.40 1.30
N LEU A 353 -2.77 16.44 0.53
CA LEU A 353 -2.33 16.63 -0.85
C LEU A 353 -1.16 17.61 -0.90
N TRP A 354 -0.20 17.33 -1.76
CA TRP A 354 1.00 18.13 -1.97
C TRP A 354 1.16 18.41 -3.45
N TRP A 355 1.64 19.62 -3.76
CA TRP A 355 2.07 19.96 -5.10
C TRP A 355 3.58 19.82 -5.22
N CYS A 356 4.02 19.10 -6.24
CA CYS A 356 5.42 18.77 -6.47
C CYS A 356 5.98 19.40 -7.75
N GLY A 357 5.24 20.30 -8.40
CA GLY A 357 5.66 20.96 -9.64
C GLY A 357 6.58 22.16 -9.38
N GLU A 358 7.42 22.51 -10.34
CA GLU A 358 8.18 23.76 -10.30
C GLU A 358 7.20 24.93 -10.28
N SER A 359 7.23 25.71 -9.20
CA SER A 359 6.48 26.96 -9.10
C SER A 359 7.05 27.94 -10.12
N GLY A 360 6.37 28.10 -11.25
CA GLY A 360 6.64 29.19 -12.16
C GLY A 360 6.49 30.54 -11.44
N GLY A 361 7.62 31.17 -11.14
CA GLY A 361 7.76 32.64 -11.11
C GLY A 361 7.10 33.47 -10.01
N HIS A 362 6.23 32.95 -9.13
CA HIS A 362 5.70 33.71 -7.99
C HIS A 362 5.66 32.86 -6.70
N HIS A 363 6.70 33.01 -5.89
CA HIS A 363 6.92 32.40 -4.56
C HIS A 363 6.57 33.38 -3.41
N PRO A 364 6.60 33.01 -2.11
CA PRO A 364 6.84 31.66 -1.50
C PRO A 364 5.87 31.23 -0.37
N ALA A 365 5.79 29.90 -0.15
CA ALA A 365 5.87 29.08 1.09
C ALA A 365 5.11 29.46 2.39
N PRO A 366 4.82 28.52 3.32
CA PRO A 366 5.21 27.09 3.37
C PRO A 366 4.07 26.08 3.19
#